data_AF-A0A556MJC2-F1
#
_entry.id   AF-A0A556MJC2-F1
#
_cell.length_a   1.000
_cell.length_b   1.000
_cell.length_c   1.000
_cell.angle_alpha   90.00
_cell.angle_beta   90.00
_cell.angle_gamma   90.00
#
_symmetry.space_group_name_H-M   'P 1'
#
loop_
_entity.id
_entity.type
_entity.pdbx_description
1 polymer ?
#
loop_
_entity_poly.entity_id
_entity_poly.type
_entity_poly.pdbx_seq_one_letter_code
_entity_poly.pdbx_strand_id
1 'polypeptide(L)'
;MKFGFIFSVAATVLLTVSCHFNKDNRKSFDDVVEYNDYIVDHINGLDSAYILALATDSGIDVCMKKCDLLVDLCDKTTAEFKGIQPYEGDSSLTMQALAYTQFMRNNGEKEIKKLLKLIDTYQKASFEEQADLVNEVQSSAAKIDKQYDIEINKVDAVQQKFSQKHNFKILKK
;
A
#
# COMPACT_ATOMS: atom_id res chain seq x y z
N MET A 1 -77.72 -19.77 30.44
CA MET A 1 -76.89 -19.40 29.28
C MET A 1 -75.85 -18.39 29.75
N LYS A 2 -74.56 -18.75 29.72
CA LYS A 2 -73.45 -17.91 30.21
C LYS A 2 -72.78 -17.22 29.02
N PHE A 3 -72.61 -15.90 29.12
CA PHE A 3 -71.80 -15.07 28.23
C PHE A 3 -70.31 -15.43 28.40
N GLY A 4 -69.61 -15.63 27.28
CA GLY A 4 -68.18 -15.91 27.22
C GLY A 4 -67.43 -14.82 26.46
N PHE A 5 -66.41 -14.28 27.12
CA PHE A 5 -65.60 -13.11 26.79
C PHE A 5 -64.80 -13.21 25.48
N ILE A 6 -64.62 -12.04 24.85
CA ILE A 6 -63.64 -11.70 23.81
C ILE A 6 -62.23 -11.73 24.43
N PHE A 7 -61.22 -12.29 23.73
CA PHE A 7 -59.86 -11.73 23.73
C PHE A 7 -59.07 -12.15 22.48
N SER A 8 -58.67 -11.13 21.72
CA SER A 8 -57.78 -11.17 20.57
C SER A 8 -56.34 -11.35 21.05
N VAL A 9 -55.57 -12.26 20.45
CA VAL A 9 -54.10 -12.27 20.58
C VAL A 9 -53.50 -12.42 19.19
N ALA A 10 -53.18 -11.27 18.60
CA ALA A 10 -52.21 -11.15 17.54
C ALA A 10 -50.84 -11.55 18.10
N ALA A 11 -50.36 -12.74 17.76
CA ALA A 11 -49.00 -13.15 18.04
C ALA A 11 -48.08 -12.53 16.98
N THR A 12 -47.58 -11.33 17.30
CA THR A 12 -46.54 -10.62 16.57
C THR A 12 -45.32 -11.52 16.43
N VAL A 13 -45.01 -11.91 15.19
CA VAL A 13 -43.72 -12.53 14.83
C VAL A 13 -42.65 -11.46 15.08
N LEU A 14 -42.03 -11.54 16.26
CA LEU A 14 -40.79 -10.84 16.57
C LEU A 14 -39.72 -11.37 15.59
N LEU A 15 -39.52 -10.62 14.51
CA LEU A 15 -38.28 -10.66 13.74
C LEU A 15 -37.15 -10.29 14.70
N THR A 16 -36.58 -11.29 15.35
CA THR A 16 -35.26 -11.15 15.97
C THR A 16 -34.29 -10.93 14.83
N VAL A 17 -34.08 -9.67 14.47
CA VAL A 17 -32.93 -9.22 13.72
C VAL A 17 -31.74 -9.61 14.59
N SER A 18 -31.17 -10.78 14.31
CA SER A 18 -29.87 -11.13 14.84
C SER A 18 -28.88 -10.18 14.14
N CYS A 19 -28.75 -8.97 14.67
CA CYS A 19 -27.55 -8.19 14.45
C CYS A 19 -26.41 -9.01 15.06
N HIS A 20 -25.82 -9.87 14.22
CA HIS A 20 -24.44 -10.29 14.36
C HIS A 20 -23.62 -9.00 14.30
N PHE A 21 -23.53 -8.29 15.44
CA PHE A 21 -22.47 -7.31 15.66
C PHE A 21 -21.17 -8.12 15.78
N ASN A 22 -20.68 -8.61 14.64
CA ASN A 22 -19.26 -8.78 14.46
C ASN A 22 -18.68 -7.40 14.72
N LYS A 23 -18.18 -7.18 15.93
CA LYS A 23 -17.39 -5.99 16.25
C LYS A 23 -16.09 -6.15 15.49
N ASP A 24 -16.12 -5.76 14.23
CA ASP A 24 -14.91 -5.57 13.44
C ASP A 24 -14.09 -4.49 14.16
N ASN A 25 -13.00 -4.92 14.81
CA ASN A 25 -12.15 -4.04 15.61
C ASN A 25 -11.16 -3.25 14.73
N ARG A 26 -11.23 -3.39 13.41
CA ARG A 26 -10.42 -2.59 12.49
C ARG A 26 -10.84 -1.12 12.54
N LYS A 27 -9.88 -0.22 12.33
CA LYS A 27 -10.11 1.22 12.26
C LYS A 27 -11.09 1.55 11.12
N SER A 28 -12.19 2.21 11.45
CA SER A 28 -13.13 2.79 10.49
C SER A 28 -12.84 4.27 10.28
N PHE A 29 -13.37 4.83 9.20
CA PHE A 29 -13.24 6.25 8.85
C PHE A 29 -14.64 6.77 8.52
N ASP A 30 -15.00 7.92 9.08
CA ASP A 30 -16.30 8.55 8.85
C ASP A 30 -16.28 9.47 7.62
N ASP A 31 -15.07 9.84 7.16
CA ASP A 31 -14.85 10.75 6.04
C ASP A 31 -13.97 10.10 4.96
N VAL A 32 -14.41 10.20 3.71
CA VAL A 32 -13.71 9.57 2.57
C VAL A 32 -12.37 10.20 2.27
N VAL A 33 -12.22 11.51 2.52
CA VAL A 33 -10.97 12.23 2.33
C VAL A 33 -9.97 11.78 3.39
N GLU A 34 -10.39 11.63 4.65
CA GLU A 34 -9.54 11.07 5.71
C GLU A 34 -9.06 9.65 5.37
N TYR A 35 -9.94 8.78 4.86
CA TYR A 35 -9.57 7.44 4.42
C TYR A 35 -8.55 7.46 3.27
N ASN A 36 -8.80 8.29 2.25
CA ASN A 36 -7.88 8.48 1.12
C ASN A 36 -6.52 8.98 1.59
N ASP A 37 -6.51 10.07 2.38
CA ASP A 37 -5.30 10.73 2.83
C ASP A 37 -4.48 9.80 3.72
N TYR A 38 -5.15 9.03 4.59
CA TYR A 38 -4.50 7.99 5.37
C TYR A 38 -3.72 7.02 4.47
N ILE A 39 -4.32 6.48 3.41
CA ILE A 39 -3.64 5.54 2.52
C ILE A 39 -2.51 6.23 1.75
N VAL A 40 -2.79 7.39 1.16
CA VAL A 40 -1.86 8.13 0.30
C VAL A 40 -0.64 8.62 1.06
N ASP A 41 -0.79 9.07 2.31
CA ASP A 41 0.33 9.51 3.14
C ASP A 41 1.29 8.36 3.43
N HIS A 42 0.78 7.13 3.62
CA HIS A 42 1.65 5.96 3.79
C HIS A 42 2.36 5.60 2.48
N ILE A 43 1.68 5.70 1.33
CA ILE A 43 2.32 5.51 0.01
C ILE A 43 3.45 6.54 -0.20
N ASN A 44 3.19 7.82 0.05
CA ASN A 44 4.22 8.88 -0.05
C ASN A 44 5.41 8.62 0.88
N GLY A 45 5.16 8.06 2.06
CA GLY A 45 6.22 7.63 2.98
C GLY A 45 7.07 6.49 2.41
N LEU A 46 6.44 5.51 1.77
CA LEU A 46 7.14 4.42 1.08
C LEU A 46 7.97 4.93 -0.11
N ASP A 47 7.42 5.84 -0.91
CA ASP A 47 8.10 6.44 -2.07
C ASP A 47 9.34 7.22 -1.64
N SER A 48 9.21 7.99 -0.56
CA SER A 48 10.34 8.73 0.03
C SER A 48 11.43 7.77 0.50
N ALA A 49 11.07 6.68 1.19
CA ALA A 49 12.03 5.66 1.63
C ALA A 49 12.69 4.93 0.46
N TYR A 50 11.94 4.66 -0.61
CA TYR A 50 12.41 4.03 -1.84
C TYR A 50 13.46 4.89 -2.56
N ILE A 51 13.17 6.18 -2.76
CA ILE A 51 14.12 7.13 -3.37
C ILE A 51 15.40 7.21 -2.54
N LEU A 52 15.28 7.27 -1.20
CA LEU A 52 16.43 7.30 -0.32
C LEU A 52 17.28 6.02 -0.41
N ALA A 53 16.69 4.86 -0.64
CA ALA A 53 17.39 3.58 -0.80
C ALA A 53 18.22 3.53 -2.11
N LEU A 54 17.84 4.30 -3.14
CA LEU A 54 18.56 4.41 -4.41
C LEU A 54 19.58 5.57 -4.44
N ALA A 55 19.54 6.48 -3.47
CA ALA A 55 20.45 7.63 -3.39
C ALA A 55 21.88 7.23 -2.97
N THR A 56 22.68 6.82 -3.96
CA THR A 56 24.05 6.29 -3.76
C THR A 56 25.11 7.31 -3.39
N ASP A 57 24.78 8.61 -3.41
CA ASP A 57 25.64 9.71 -2.96
C ASP A 57 26.11 9.57 -1.51
N SER A 58 25.30 8.88 -0.69
CA SER A 58 25.54 8.62 0.72
C SER A 58 26.44 7.38 0.96
N GLY A 59 26.83 6.67 -0.10
CA GLY A 59 27.61 5.43 -0.05
C GLY A 59 26.75 4.15 -0.01
N ILE A 60 27.27 3.07 -0.60
CA ILE A 60 26.53 1.82 -0.82
C ILE A 60 26.04 1.18 0.48
N ASP A 61 26.88 1.13 1.52
CA ASP A 61 26.50 0.54 2.82
C ASP A 61 25.32 1.29 3.47
N VAL A 62 25.24 2.60 3.29
CA VAL A 62 24.13 3.42 3.78
C VAL A 62 22.87 3.08 2.99
N CYS A 63 22.96 2.97 1.67
CA CYS A 63 21.83 2.57 0.82
C CYS A 63 21.31 1.17 1.16
N MET A 64 22.20 0.23 1.46
CA MET A 64 21.83 -1.13 1.88
C MET A 64 21.01 -1.11 3.18
N LYS A 65 21.41 -0.30 4.17
CA LYS A 65 20.62 -0.09 5.40
C LYS A 65 19.29 0.58 5.13
N LYS A 66 19.23 1.55 4.21
CA LYS A 66 17.98 2.18 3.81
C LYS A 66 17.03 1.21 3.10
N CYS A 67 17.55 0.21 2.39
CA CYS A 67 16.74 -0.89 1.86
C CYS A 67 16.08 -1.70 2.99
N ASP A 68 16.82 -1.99 4.08
CA ASP A 68 16.26 -2.67 5.25
C ASP A 68 15.16 -1.84 5.91
N LEU A 69 15.39 -0.53 6.08
CA LEU A 69 14.39 0.39 6.60
C LEU A 69 13.14 0.47 5.72
N LEU A 70 13.29 0.44 4.39
CA LEU A 70 12.15 0.37 3.47
C LEU A 70 11.35 -0.91 3.67
N VAL A 71 12.01 -2.07 3.82
CA VAL A 71 11.35 -3.35 4.07
C VAL A 71 10.57 -3.31 5.38
N ASP A 72 11.18 -2.81 6.46
CA ASP A 72 10.53 -2.65 7.76
C ASP A 72 9.31 -1.71 7.68
N LEU A 73 9.43 -0.62 6.92
CA LEU A 73 8.33 0.31 6.70
C LEU A 73 7.20 -0.35 5.92
N CYS A 74 7.50 -1.15 4.89
CA CYS A 74 6.50 -1.90 4.14
C CYS A 74 5.75 -2.90 5.03
N ASP A 75 6.45 -3.60 5.92
CA ASP A 75 5.83 -4.57 6.84
C ASP A 75 4.88 -3.86 7.83
N LYS A 76 5.27 -2.69 8.34
CA LYS A 76 4.41 -1.84 9.20
C LYS A 76 3.18 -1.33 8.45
N THR A 77 3.37 -0.71 7.28
CA THR A 77 2.28 -0.21 6.45
C THR A 77 1.31 -1.33 6.06
N THR A 78 1.82 -2.54 5.79
CA THR A 78 0.98 -3.71 5.51
C THR A 78 0.09 -4.07 6.70
N ALA A 79 0.65 -4.06 7.92
CA ALA A 79 -0.13 -4.34 9.12
C ALA A 79 -1.20 -3.27 9.37
N GLU A 80 -0.87 -2.00 9.15
CA GLU A 80 -1.79 -0.86 9.28
C GLU A 80 -2.92 -0.94 8.25
N PHE A 81 -2.63 -1.21 6.98
CA PHE A 81 -3.65 -1.37 5.93
C PHE A 81 -4.54 -2.60 6.12
N LYS A 82 -4.03 -3.69 6.71
CA LYS A 82 -4.87 -4.82 7.13
C LYS A 82 -5.76 -4.48 8.32
N GLY A 83 -5.36 -3.49 9.11
CA GLY A 83 -6.05 -3.00 10.29
C GLY A 83 -7.17 -1.98 10.02
N ILE A 84 -7.43 -1.60 8.77
CA ILE A 84 -8.50 -0.66 8.39
C ILE A 84 -9.70 -1.36 7.75
N GLN A 85 -10.89 -0.79 7.96
CA GLN A 85 -12.12 -1.21 7.30
C GLN A 85 -12.23 -0.59 5.90
N PRO A 86 -12.85 -1.26 4.93
CA PRO A 86 -13.20 -0.64 3.64
C PRO A 86 -14.14 0.55 3.85
N TYR A 87 -13.88 1.68 3.19
CA TYR A 87 -14.78 2.83 3.23
C TYR A 87 -16.06 2.53 2.44
N GLU A 88 -17.21 2.55 3.11
CA GLU A 88 -18.52 2.18 2.54
C GLU A 88 -18.48 0.83 1.77
N GLY A 89 -17.68 -0.13 2.27
CA GLY A 89 -17.51 -1.44 1.63
C GLY A 89 -16.58 -1.45 0.41
N ASP A 90 -15.98 -0.32 0.02
CA ASP A 90 -15.01 -0.23 -1.07
C ASP A 90 -13.57 -0.39 -0.57
N SER A 91 -12.97 -1.55 -0.87
CA SER A 91 -11.59 -1.87 -0.51
C SER A 91 -10.60 -1.66 -1.65
N SER A 92 -11.01 -1.13 -2.81
CA SER A 92 -10.18 -1.08 -4.02
C SER A 92 -8.86 -0.34 -3.80
N LEU A 93 -8.92 0.84 -3.19
CA LEU A 93 -7.73 1.65 -2.90
C LEU A 93 -6.77 0.94 -1.94
N THR A 94 -7.27 0.41 -0.82
CA THR A 94 -6.45 -0.33 0.15
C THR A 94 -5.84 -1.59 -0.44
N MET A 95 -6.59 -2.33 -1.28
CA MET A 95 -6.07 -3.53 -1.94
C MET A 95 -4.94 -3.19 -2.92
N GLN A 96 -5.09 -2.12 -3.70
CA GLN A 96 -4.05 -1.67 -4.62
C GLN A 96 -2.83 -1.14 -3.86
N ALA A 97 -3.04 -0.42 -2.75
CA ALA A 97 -1.97 0.07 -1.88
C ALA A 97 -1.20 -1.07 -1.19
N LEU A 98 -1.89 -2.14 -0.77
CA LEU A 98 -1.26 -3.37 -0.25
C LEU A 98 -0.41 -4.07 -1.32
N ALA A 99 -0.91 -4.17 -2.55
CA ALA A 99 -0.13 -4.73 -3.66
C ALA A 99 1.13 -3.91 -3.94
N TYR A 100 1.02 -2.59 -3.92
CA TYR A 100 2.15 -1.67 -4.06
C TYR A 100 3.17 -1.83 -2.93
N THR A 101 2.69 -1.93 -1.67
CA THR A 101 3.54 -2.16 -0.49
C THR A 101 4.34 -3.47 -0.63
N GLN A 102 3.71 -4.54 -1.12
CA GLN A 102 4.40 -5.81 -1.36
C GLN A 102 5.44 -5.70 -2.47
N PHE A 103 5.14 -4.96 -3.54
CA PHE A 103 6.11 -4.67 -4.60
C PHE A 103 7.33 -3.93 -4.04
N MET A 104 7.11 -2.84 -3.29
CA MET A 104 8.16 -2.05 -2.66
C MET A 104 9.06 -2.87 -1.74
N ARG A 105 8.43 -3.70 -0.90
CA ARG A 105 9.14 -4.64 -0.02
C ARG A 105 10.05 -5.57 -0.81
N ASN A 106 9.52 -6.20 -1.86
CA ASN A 106 10.28 -7.13 -2.70
C ASN A 106 11.44 -6.43 -3.42
N ASN A 107 11.21 -5.20 -3.89
CA ASN A 107 12.24 -4.39 -4.54
C ASN A 107 13.37 -4.02 -3.57
N GLY A 108 13.02 -3.51 -2.39
CA GLY A 108 13.99 -3.19 -1.33
C GLY A 108 14.77 -4.40 -0.84
N GLU A 109 14.11 -5.55 -0.68
CA GLU A 109 14.75 -6.78 -0.21
C GLU A 109 15.72 -7.40 -1.24
N LYS A 110 15.42 -7.26 -2.54
CA LYS A 110 16.10 -8.01 -3.60
C LYS A 110 16.69 -7.14 -4.70
N GLU A 111 15.84 -6.50 -5.51
CA GLU A 111 16.28 -5.87 -6.76
C GLU A 111 17.18 -4.66 -6.51
N ILE A 112 16.84 -3.77 -5.56
CA ILE A 112 17.68 -2.60 -5.22
C ILE A 112 19.00 -3.06 -4.64
N LYS A 113 19.01 -3.99 -3.67
CA LYS A 113 20.25 -4.54 -3.10
C LYS A 113 21.13 -5.20 -4.15
N LYS A 114 20.54 -5.86 -5.15
CA LYS A 114 21.29 -6.42 -6.29
C LYS A 114 21.94 -5.31 -7.11
N LEU A 115 21.19 -4.26 -7.46
CA LEU A 115 21.73 -3.10 -8.16
C LEU A 115 22.86 -2.42 -7.37
N LEU A 116 22.68 -2.21 -6.07
CA LEU A 116 23.69 -1.59 -5.21
C LEU A 116 25.01 -2.37 -5.18
N LYS A 117 24.94 -3.71 -5.11
CA LYS A 117 26.13 -4.57 -5.21
C LYS A 117 26.81 -4.48 -6.56
N LEU A 118 26.03 -4.37 -7.63
CA LEU A 118 26.57 -4.20 -8.97
C LEU A 118 27.27 -2.84 -9.13
N ILE A 119 26.68 -1.77 -8.58
CA ILE A 119 27.31 -0.44 -8.53
C ILE A 119 28.60 -0.48 -7.71
N ASP A 120 28.60 -1.13 -6.55
CA ASP A 120 29.81 -1.29 -5.70
C ASP A 120 30.94 -2.02 -6.44
N THR A 121 30.57 -3.08 -7.20
CA THR A 121 31.52 -3.85 -8.02
C THR A 121 32.09 -2.98 -9.13
N TYR A 122 31.22 -2.26 -9.85
CA TYR A 122 31.61 -1.32 -10.90
C TYR A 122 32.56 -0.22 -10.37
N GLN A 123 32.29 0.36 -9.20
CA GLN A 123 33.11 1.41 -8.60
C GLN A 123 34.51 0.93 -8.19
N LYS A 124 34.68 -0.36 -7.93
CA LYS A 124 35.96 -0.98 -7.51
C LYS A 124 36.71 -1.66 -8.65
N ALA A 125 36.05 -1.84 -9.80
CA ALA A 125 36.58 -2.49 -10.98
C ALA A 125 37.64 -1.62 -11.70
N SER A 126 38.52 -2.28 -12.46
CA SER A 126 39.42 -1.63 -13.41
C SER A 126 38.65 -1.00 -14.58
N PHE A 127 39.32 -0.17 -15.38
CA PHE A 127 38.67 0.49 -16.53
C PHE A 127 38.09 -0.49 -17.55
N GLU A 128 38.80 -1.58 -17.85
CA GLU A 128 38.33 -2.61 -18.78
C GLU A 128 37.09 -3.33 -18.24
N GLU A 129 37.12 -3.73 -16.96
CA GLU A 129 35.97 -4.39 -16.30
C GLU A 129 34.76 -3.45 -16.15
N GLN A 130 34.97 -2.16 -15.97
CA GLN A 130 33.89 -1.16 -15.94
C GLN A 130 33.14 -1.09 -17.28
N ALA A 131 33.84 -1.22 -18.41
CA ALA A 131 33.22 -1.21 -19.73
C ALA A 131 32.24 -2.38 -19.91
N ASP A 132 32.51 -3.53 -19.28
CA ASP A 132 31.63 -4.69 -19.30
C ASP A 132 30.42 -4.53 -18.35
N LEU A 133 30.64 -3.91 -17.19
CA LEU A 133 29.62 -3.77 -16.14
C LEU A 133 28.62 -2.62 -16.37
N VAL A 134 29.00 -1.57 -17.11
CA VAL A 134 28.18 -0.36 -17.27
C VAL A 134 26.78 -0.66 -17.85
N ASN A 135 26.70 -1.56 -18.83
CA ASN A 135 25.45 -1.95 -19.46
C ASN A 135 24.54 -2.71 -18.49
N GLU A 136 25.12 -3.55 -17.62
CA GLU A 136 24.36 -4.29 -16.62
C GLU A 136 23.80 -3.35 -15.54
N VAL A 137 24.60 -2.38 -15.09
CA VAL A 137 24.16 -1.34 -14.13
C VAL A 137 23.00 -0.55 -14.71
N GLN A 138 23.16 -0.04 -15.94
CA GLN A 138 22.14 0.77 -16.61
C GLN A 138 20.85 -0.04 -16.86
N SER A 139 20.97 -1.29 -17.31
CA SER A 139 19.82 -2.15 -17.56
C SER A 139 19.06 -2.47 -16.27
N SER A 140 19.79 -2.77 -15.18
CA SER A 140 19.17 -3.07 -13.89
C SER A 140 18.46 -1.85 -13.31
N ALA A 141 19.08 -0.65 -13.39
CA ALA A 141 18.46 0.59 -12.94
C ALA A 141 17.19 0.91 -13.75
N ALA A 142 17.27 0.87 -15.09
CA ALA A 142 16.13 1.15 -15.96
C ALA A 142 14.96 0.15 -15.75
N LYS A 143 15.25 -1.11 -15.44
CA LYS A 143 14.22 -2.10 -15.10
C LYS A 143 13.50 -1.73 -13.80
N ILE A 144 14.27 -1.35 -12.77
CA ILE A 144 13.74 -0.96 -11.45
C ILE A 144 12.85 0.28 -11.59
N ASP A 145 13.32 1.33 -12.27
CA ASP A 145 12.57 2.57 -12.51
C ASP A 145 11.27 2.30 -13.28
N LYS A 146 11.35 1.54 -14.38
CA LYS A 146 10.18 1.19 -15.19
C LYS A 146 9.14 0.42 -14.37
N GLN A 147 9.56 -0.51 -13.51
CA GLN A 147 8.64 -1.25 -12.67
C GLN A 147 8.01 -0.36 -11.60
N TYR A 148 8.79 0.53 -10.99
CA TYR A 148 8.28 1.53 -10.05
C TYR A 148 7.17 2.38 -10.69
N ASP A 149 7.43 2.96 -11.86
CA ASP A 149 6.46 3.77 -12.60
C ASP A 149 5.18 2.99 -12.90
N ILE A 150 5.30 1.73 -13.32
CA ILE A 150 4.12 0.89 -13.60
C ILE A 150 3.28 0.69 -12.34
N GLU A 151 3.90 0.41 -11.19
CA GLU A 151 3.17 0.07 -9.98
C GLU A 151 2.54 1.30 -9.31
N ILE A 152 3.21 2.45 -9.29
CA ILE A 152 2.64 3.68 -8.70
C ILE A 152 1.46 4.20 -9.54
N ASN A 153 1.57 4.13 -10.87
CA ASN A 153 0.47 4.53 -11.75
C ASN A 153 -0.80 3.67 -11.56
N LYS A 154 -0.68 2.42 -11.08
CA LYS A 154 -1.85 1.61 -10.71
C LYS A 154 -2.54 2.15 -9.46
N VAL A 155 -1.77 2.61 -8.47
CA VAL A 155 -2.32 3.26 -7.27
C VAL A 155 -3.07 4.53 -7.68
N ASP A 156 -2.43 5.40 -8.47
CA ASP A 156 -3.04 6.65 -8.97
C ASP A 156 -4.34 6.39 -9.74
N ALA A 157 -4.35 5.39 -10.62
CA ALA A 157 -5.53 5.04 -11.41
C ALA A 157 -6.69 4.53 -10.52
N VAL A 158 -6.39 3.78 -9.46
CA VAL A 158 -7.40 3.31 -8.50
C VAL A 158 -7.87 4.47 -7.62
N GLN A 159 -6.97 5.33 -7.15
CA GLN A 159 -7.31 6.52 -6.36
C GLN A 159 -8.24 7.45 -7.15
N GLN A 160 -7.97 7.68 -8.43
CA GLN A 160 -8.81 8.50 -9.29
C GLN A 160 -10.23 7.91 -9.45
N LYS A 161 -10.34 6.59 -9.62
CA LYS A 161 -11.66 5.92 -9.69
C LYS A 161 -12.40 5.99 -8.35
N PHE A 162 -11.67 5.81 -7.25
CA PHE A 162 -12.21 5.92 -5.91
C PHE A 162 -12.73 7.35 -5.64
N SER A 163 -11.99 8.38 -6.07
CA SER A 163 -12.42 9.77 -5.91
C SER A 163 -13.65 10.13 -6.74
N GLN A 164 -13.75 9.61 -7.96
CA GLN A 164 -14.94 9.76 -8.80
C GLN A 164 -16.17 9.08 -8.17
N LYS A 165 -15.99 7.85 -7.65
CA LYS A 165 -17.09 7.08 -7.05
C LYS A 165 -17.66 7.76 -5.81
N HIS A 166 -16.79 8.34 -4.98
CA HIS A 166 -17.17 8.95 -3.69
C HIS A 166 -17.25 10.49 -3.74
N ASN A 167 -17.20 11.07 -4.93
CA ASN A 167 -17.40 12.51 -5.19
C ASN A 167 -16.46 13.45 -4.42
N PHE A 168 -15.18 13.09 -4.26
CA PHE A 168 -14.18 13.99 -3.69
C PHE A 168 -13.08 14.34 -4.70
N LYS A 169 -12.33 15.42 -4.41
CA LYS A 169 -11.23 15.89 -5.27
C LYS A 169 -9.89 15.48 -4.70
N ILE A 170 -9.02 14.98 -5.57
CA ILE A 170 -7.61 14.74 -5.24
C ILE A 170 -6.86 16.06 -5.41
N LEU A 171 -6.21 16.52 -4.36
CA LEU A 171 -5.25 17.63 -4.44
C LEU A 171 -3.88 17.04 -4.74
N LYS A 172 -3.36 17.26 -5.95
CA LYS A 172 -1.96 16.92 -6.25
C LYS A 172 -1.07 17.79 -5.36
N LYS A 173 -0.28 17.17 -4.49
CA LYS A 173 0.80 17.83 -3.76
C LYS A 173 2.08 17.75 -4.57
#